data_AF-A0A7C1Y6T0-F1
#
_entry.id   AF-A0A7C1Y6T0-F1
#
_cell.length_a   1.000
_cell.length_b   1.000
_cell.length_c   1.000
_cell.angle_alpha   90.00
_cell.angle_beta   90.00
_cell.angle_gamma   90.00
#
_symmetry.space_group_name_H-M   'P 1'
#
loop_
_entity.id
_entity.type
_entity.pdbx_description
1 polymer ?
#
loop_
_entity_poly.entity_id
_entity_poly.type
_entity_poly.pdbx_seq_one_letter_code
_entity_poly.pdbx_strand_id
1 'polypeptide(L)' 'MTALSDMKRFYRFLDEASDSQLSEKRELLVRFLDEARDPDVIRDAAFLLKKVEAEMLSRL' A
#
# COMPACT_ATOMS: atom_id res chain seq x y z
N MET A 1 4.07 18.88 -0.53
CA MET A 1 4.65 17.53 -0.42
C MET A 1 4.56 16.91 -1.81
N THR A 2 5.68 16.48 -2.38
CA THR A 2 5.76 15.97 -3.76
C THR A 2 5.54 14.45 -3.77
N ALA A 3 4.85 13.88 -4.76
CA ALA A 3 4.60 12.43 -4.88
C ALA A 3 5.84 11.53 -4.68
N LEU A 4 7.03 12.03 -5.00
CA LEU A 4 8.33 11.38 -4.75
C LEU A 4 8.66 11.16 -3.25
N SER A 5 8.27 12.09 -2.37
CA SER A 5 8.46 11.92 -0.92
C SER A 5 7.50 10.89 -0.34
N ASP A 6 6.30 10.77 -0.92
CA ASP A 6 5.29 9.82 -0.47
C ASP A 6 5.66 8.39 -0.87
N MET A 7 6.22 8.21 -2.07
CA MET A 7 6.75 6.91 -2.50
C MET A 7 7.93 6.43 -1.65
N LYS A 8 8.91 7.30 -1.33
CA LYS A 8 10.04 6.91 -0.46
C LYS A 8 9.59 6.53 0.95
N ARG A 9 8.60 7.24 1.50
CA ARG A 9 8.00 6.91 2.80
C ARG A 9 7.26 5.58 2.75
N PHE A 10 6.56 5.29 1.66
CA PHE A 10 5.88 4.03 1.48
C PHE A 10 6.83 2.84 1.44
N TYR A 11 7.91 2.90 0.67
CA TYR A 11 8.90 1.80 0.65
C TYR A 11 9.59 1.62 2.00
N ARG A 12 9.94 2.72 2.68
CA ARG A 12 10.45 2.62 4.05
C ARG A 12 9.46 1.94 4.99
N PHE A 13 8.16 2.28 4.88
CA PHE A 13 7.12 1.60 5.64
C PHE A 13 7.12 0.10 5.34
N LEU A 14 7.23 -0.33 4.08
CA LEU A 14 7.29 -1.76 3.76
C LEU A 14 8.47 -2.44 4.45
N ASP A 15 9.66 -1.84 4.38
CA ASP A 15 10.88 -2.40 4.98
C ASP A 15 10.81 -2.50 6.51
N GLU A 16 10.15 -1.54 7.18
CA GLU A 16 10.13 -1.41 8.65
C GLU A 16 8.86 -1.99 9.30
N ALA A 17 7.79 -2.21 8.53
CA ALA A 17 6.52 -2.68 9.07
C ALA A 17 6.63 -4.12 9.60
N SER A 18 5.93 -4.39 10.70
CA SER A 18 5.62 -5.76 11.14
C SER A 18 4.53 -6.38 10.27
N ASP A 19 4.37 -7.71 10.35
CA ASP A 19 3.34 -8.43 9.59
C ASP A 19 1.91 -7.96 9.93
N SER A 20 1.66 -7.62 11.20
CA SER A 20 0.37 -7.03 11.61
C SER A 20 0.12 -5.70 10.91
N GLN A 21 1.13 -4.83 10.83
CA GLN A 21 1.00 -3.53 10.17
C GLN A 21 0.84 -3.67 8.65
N LEU A 22 1.50 -4.64 8.03
CA LEU A 22 1.27 -4.97 6.62
C LEU A 22 -0.16 -5.44 6.38
N SER A 23 -0.68 -6.32 7.25
CA SER A 23 -2.07 -6.79 7.18
C SER A 23 -3.08 -5.66 7.34
N GLU A 24 -2.90 -4.78 8.34
CA GLU A 24 -3.74 -3.60 8.54
C GLU A 24 -3.70 -2.67 7.33
N LYS A 25 -2.51 -2.42 6.78
CA LYS A 25 -2.35 -1.56 5.60
C LYS A 25 -3.02 -2.15 4.37
N ARG A 26 -2.94 -3.47 4.19
CA ARG A 26 -3.64 -4.21 3.14
C ARG A 26 -5.15 -4.03 3.26
N GLU A 27 -5.73 -4.26 4.44
CA GLU A 27 -7.17 -4.08 4.66
C GLU A 27 -7.63 -2.65 4.38
N LEU A 28 -6.86 -1.65 4.82
CA LEU A 28 -7.18 -0.25 4.55
C LEU A 28 -7.21 0.05 3.05
N LEU A 29 -6.22 -0.44 2.29
CA LEU A 29 -6.17 -0.24 0.84
C LEU A 29 -7.30 -0.97 0.11
N VAL A 30 -7.70 -2.16 0.57
CA VAL A 30 -8.86 -2.88 0.02
C VAL A 30 -10.14 -2.09 0.24
N ARG A 31 -10.42 -1.65 1.48
CA ARG A 31 -11.61 -0.83 1.77
C ARG A 31 -11.62 0.48 0.99
N PHE A 32 -10.46 1.12 0.85
CA PHE A 32 -10.33 2.34 0.06
C PHE A 32 -10.68 2.11 -1.42
N LEU A 33 -10.23 0.99 -2.00
CA LEU A 33 -10.53 0.64 -3.39
C LEU A 33 -12.02 0.36 -3.63
N ASP A 34 -12.72 -0.19 -2.64
CA ASP A 34 -14.18 -0.43 -2.74
C ASP A 34 -14.98 0.88 -2.83
N GLU A 35 -14.48 1.95 -2.19
CA GLU A 35 -15.14 3.25 -2.12
C GLU A 35 -14.65 4.24 -3.19
N ALA A 36 -13.43 4.07 -3.69
CA ALA A 36 -12.82 4.99 -4.66
C ALA A 36 -13.59 5.03 -5.99
N ARG A 37 -13.70 6.24 -6.55
CA ARG A 37 -14.39 6.50 -7.83
C ARG A 37 -13.47 7.08 -8.90
N ASP A 38 -12.37 7.69 -8.49
CA ASP A 38 -11.39 8.30 -9.40
C ASP A 38 -10.45 7.21 -9.97
N PRO A 39 -10.40 7.03 -11.30
CA PRO A 39 -9.59 5.97 -11.93
C PRO A 39 -8.09 6.08 -11.66
N ASP A 40 -7.54 7.29 -11.56
CA ASP A 40 -6.11 7.48 -11.30
C ASP A 40 -5.78 7.17 -9.84
N VAL A 41 -6.66 7.57 -8.92
CA VAL A 41 -6.57 7.22 -7.49
C VAL A 41 -6.72 5.71 -7.28
N ILE A 42 -7.64 5.06 -8.00
CA ILE A 42 -7.80 3.60 -7.99
C ILE A 42 -6.52 2.91 -8.49
N ARG A 43 -5.94 3.40 -9.59
CA ARG A 43 -4.70 2.84 -10.15
C ARG A 43 -3.56 2.91 -9.13
N ASP A 44 -3.38 4.06 -8.49
CA ASP A 44 -2.33 4.26 -7.50
C ASP A 44 -2.54 3.40 -6.26
N ALA A 45 -3.76 3.35 -5.71
CA ALA A 45 -4.07 2.52 -4.55
C ALA A 45 -3.92 1.02 -4.84
N ALA A 46 -4.33 0.56 -6.04
CA ALA A 46 -4.14 -0.82 -6.47
C ALA A 46 -2.65 -1.17 -6.65
N PHE A 47 -1.83 -0.23 -7.13
CA PHE A 47 -0.39 -0.40 -7.20
C PHE A 47 0.22 -0.56 -5.80
N LEU A 48 -0.14 0.31 -4.85
CA LEU A 48 0.32 0.23 -3.47
C LEU A 48 -0.11 -1.08 -2.80
N LEU A 49 -1.35 -1.52 -3.03
CA LEU A 49 -1.86 -2.79 -2.50
C LEU A 49 -1.01 -3.97 -2.96
N LYS A 50 -0.72 -4.05 -4.27
CA LYS A 50 0.14 -5.10 -4.82
C LYS A 50 1.53 -5.11 -4.20
N LYS A 51 2.08 -3.95 -3.85
CA LYS A 51 3.39 -3.86 -3.18
C LYS A 51 3.34 -4.37 -1.75
N VAL A 52 2.29 -4.04 -0.99
CA VAL A 52 2.06 -4.59 0.35
C VAL A 52 1.92 -6.12 0.28
N GLU A 53 1.10 -6.64 -0.64
CA GLU A 53 0.89 -8.08 -0.78
C GLU A 53 2.16 -8.83 -1.20
N ALA A 54 2.97 -8.24 -2.09
CA ALA A 54 4.26 -8.81 -2.47
C ALA A 54 5.24 -8.87 -1.30
N GLU A 55 5.28 -7.81 -0.47
CA GLU A 55 6.11 -7.78 0.73
C GLU A 55 5.66 -8.87 1.72
N MET A 56 4.36 -8.99 1.99
CA MET A 56 3.81 -10.05 2.84
C MET A 56 4.18 -11.45 2.34
N LEU A 57 4.10 -11.70 1.02
CA LEU A 57 4.47 -12.99 0.43
C LEU A 57 5.97 -13.28 0.53
N SER A 58 6.83 -12.26 0.47
CA SER A 58 8.29 -12.44 0.57
C SER A 58 8.77 -12.83 1.98
N ARG A 59 7.91 -12.68 2.98
CA ARG A 59 8.19 -12.98 4.39
C ARG A 59 7.72 -14.37 4.84
N LEU A 60 7.00 -15.08 3.97
CA LEU A 60 6.55 -16.46 4.18
C LEU A 60 7.67 -17.45 3.84
#